data_AF-A0A6A6DSB1-F1
#
_entry.id   AF-A0A6A6DSB1-F1
#
_cell.length_a   1.000
_cell.length_b   1.000
_cell.length_c   1.000
_cell.angle_alpha   90.00
_cell.angle_beta   90.00
_cell.angle_gamma   90.00
#
_symmetry.space_group_name_H-M   'P 1'
#
loop_
_entity.id
_entity.type
_entity.pdbx_description
1 polymer ?
#
loop_
_entity_poly.entity_id
_entity_poly.type
_entity_poly.pdbx_seq_one_letter_code
_entity_poly.pdbx_strand_id
1 'polypeptide(L)'
;MSCCLDGEVDLPLYGPLPRYLRNLFLGNDVRGREFRTNLRAYNAAFAFTSLNYIPTDCGVSAGGVQVFQIHGALYHLYFYNPQYAVDARVQRNPQLNL
;
A
#
# COMPACT_ATOMS: atom_id res chain seq x y z
N MET A 1 14.10 -13.45 -3.71
CA MET A 1 14.03 -12.91 -2.33
C MET A 1 12.60 -13.11 -1.85
N SER A 2 12.40 -13.97 -0.85
CA SER A 2 11.10 -14.08 -0.18
C SER A 2 10.88 -12.81 0.64
N CYS A 3 9.83 -12.06 0.30
CA CYS A 3 9.35 -10.96 1.13
C CYS A 3 8.34 -11.55 2.10
N CYS A 4 8.39 -11.14 3.37
CA CYS A 4 7.44 -11.54 4.42
C CYS A 4 7.46 -13.02 4.84
N LEU A 5 8.60 -13.73 4.74
CA LEU A 5 8.73 -15.13 5.18
C LEU A 5 7.65 -16.05 4.56
N ASP A 6 7.33 -15.87 3.27
CA ASP A 6 6.27 -16.61 2.56
C ASP A 6 4.89 -16.62 3.28
N GLY A 7 4.61 -15.59 4.08
CA GLY A 7 3.35 -15.50 4.83
C GLY A 7 3.32 -16.35 6.10
N GLU A 8 4.47 -16.83 6.59
CA GLU A 8 4.60 -17.58 7.85
C GLU A 8 4.34 -16.71 9.10
N VAL A 9 4.11 -15.40 8.91
CA VAL A 9 3.73 -14.48 9.98
C VAL A 9 2.20 -14.47 10.14
N ASP A 10 1.72 -15.17 11.16
CA ASP A 10 0.34 -15.03 11.64
C ASP A 10 0.18 -13.69 12.37
N LEU A 11 -0.52 -12.74 11.71
CA LEU A 11 -0.88 -11.49 12.34
C LEU A 11 -2.06 -11.72 13.30
N PRO A 12 -1.96 -11.27 14.57
CA PRO A 12 -3.09 -11.37 15.48
C PRO A 12 -4.29 -10.58 14.94
N LEU A 13 -5.49 -11.07 15.23
CA LEU A 13 -6.71 -10.32 14.92
C LEU A 13 -6.65 -8.93 15.55
N TYR A 14 -7.06 -7.91 14.78
CA TYR A 14 -7.07 -6.54 15.25
C TYR A 14 -7.91 -6.41 16.52
N GLY A 15 -7.27 -5.93 17.59
CA GLY A 15 -7.97 -5.51 18.79
C GLY A 15 -8.84 -4.28 18.55
N PRO A 16 -9.68 -3.89 19.52
CA PRO A 16 -10.48 -2.67 19.41
C PRO A 16 -9.57 -1.45 19.22
N LEU A 17 -9.98 -0.51 18.35
CA LEU A 17 -9.24 0.72 18.13
C LEU A 17 -9.03 1.47 19.46
N PRO A 18 -7.82 2.02 19.72
CA PRO A 18 -7.59 2.93 20.83
C PRO A 18 -8.65 4.03 20.86
N ARG A 19 -9.14 4.37 22.07
CA ARG A 19 -10.30 5.27 22.26
C ARG A 19 -10.17 6.58 21.49
N TYR A 20 -8.97 7.15 21.44
CA TYR A 20 -8.68 8.37 20.69
C TYR A 20 -8.93 8.20 19.18
N LEU A 21 -8.36 7.16 18.57
CA LEU A 21 -8.55 6.86 17.15
C LEU A 21 -10.01 6.52 16.85
N ARG A 22 -10.68 5.79 17.73
CA ARG A 22 -12.11 5.49 17.61
C ARG A 22 -12.95 6.77 17.59
N ASN A 23 -12.64 7.74 18.45
CA ASN A 23 -13.32 9.03 18.50
C ASN A 23 -13.06 9.87 17.24
N LEU A 24 -11.84 9.88 16.71
CA LEU A 24 -11.55 10.56 15.45
C LEU A 24 -12.27 9.91 14.27
N PHE A 25 -12.33 8.57 14.24
CA PHE A 25 -12.93 7.84 13.13
C PHE A 25 -14.47 7.95 13.13
N LEU A 26 -15.11 7.75 14.30
CA LEU A 26 -16.56 7.69 14.43
C LEU A 26 -17.21 9.01 14.90
N GLY A 27 -16.43 9.93 15.44
CA GLY A 27 -16.93 11.18 15.99
C GLY A 27 -17.50 12.10 14.91
N ASN A 28 -18.59 12.80 15.25
CA ASN A 28 -19.21 13.78 14.37
C ASN A 28 -18.82 15.23 14.73
N ASP A 29 -17.72 15.41 15.45
CA ASP A 29 -17.14 16.71 15.75
C ASP A 29 -16.28 17.21 14.57
N VAL A 30 -15.80 18.46 14.66
CA VAL A 30 -14.98 19.08 13.62
C VAL A 30 -13.71 18.26 13.36
N ARG A 31 -13.08 17.76 14.43
CA ARG A 31 -11.85 16.97 14.36
C ARG A 31 -12.07 15.63 13.67
N GLY A 32 -13.15 14.92 13.96
CA GLY A 32 -13.46 13.65 13.29
C GLY A 32 -13.73 13.83 11.80
N ARG A 33 -14.42 14.91 11.40
CA ARG A 33 -14.60 15.24 9.98
C ARG A 33 -13.27 15.54 9.29
N GLU A 34 -12.44 16.39 9.88
CA GLU A 34 -11.11 16.73 9.34
C GLU A 34 -10.21 15.50 9.21
N PHE A 35 -10.21 14.65 10.25
CA PHE A 35 -9.49 13.37 10.23
C PHE A 35 -9.93 12.46 9.09
N ARG A 36 -11.24 12.26 8.88
CA ARG A 36 -11.76 11.43 7.78
C ARG A 36 -11.46 12.01 6.40
N THR A 37 -11.55 13.33 6.26
CA THR A 37 -11.19 14.03 5.00
C THR A 37 -9.71 13.81 4.66
N ASN A 38 -8.82 13.85 5.67
CA ASN A 38 -7.38 13.74 5.49
C ASN A 38 -6.81 12.33 5.77
N LEU A 39 -7.68 11.32 5.93
CA LEU A 39 -7.29 9.97 6.35
C LEU A 39 -6.17 9.37 5.48
N ARG A 40 -6.25 9.59 4.17
CA ARG A 40 -5.21 9.14 3.22
C ARG A 40 -3.86 9.80 3.46
N ALA A 41 -3.83 11.10 3.73
CA ALA A 41 -2.59 11.82 3.99
C ALA A 41 -1.94 11.35 5.30
N TYR A 42 -2.75 11.16 6.36
CA TYR A 42 -2.27 10.60 7.62
C TYR A 42 -1.70 9.19 7.46
N ASN A 43 -2.39 8.31 6.73
CA ASN A 43 -1.89 6.95 6.47
C ASN A 43 -0.64 6.95 5.58
N ALA A 44 -0.54 7.88 4.62
CA ALA A 44 0.61 7.99 3.74
C ALA A 44 1.86 8.53 4.46
N ALA A 45 1.69 9.40 5.46
CA ALA A 45 2.81 10.01 6.19
C ALA A 45 3.74 9.00 6.88
N PHE A 46 3.23 7.81 7.22
CA PHE A 46 3.99 6.74 7.86
C PHE A 46 4.06 5.45 7.03
N ALA A 47 3.55 5.48 5.79
CA ALA A 47 3.59 4.33 4.91
C ALA A 47 4.98 4.19 4.29
N PHE A 48 5.70 3.13 4.66
CA PHE A 48 6.80 2.64 3.84
C PHE A 48 6.23 1.66 2.81
N THR A 49 6.44 1.95 1.53
CA THR A 49 6.03 1.07 0.44
C THR A 49 7.25 0.33 -0.08
N SER A 50 7.43 -0.92 0.35
CA SER A 50 8.37 -1.82 -0.32
C SER A 50 7.81 -2.22 -1.68
N LEU A 51 8.60 -2.10 -2.73
CA LEU A 51 8.20 -2.40 -4.10
C LEU A 51 9.17 -3.38 -4.73
N ASN A 52 8.61 -4.29 -5.54
CA ASN A 52 9.38 -5.17 -6.41
C ASN A 52 9.09 -4.76 -7.85
N TYR A 53 10.10 -4.76 -8.70
CA TYR A 53 9.95 -4.44 -10.12
C TYR A 53 10.72 -5.46 -10.97
N ILE A 54 10.21 -5.70 -12.17
CA ILE A 54 10.93 -6.48 -13.18
C ILE A 54 11.77 -5.49 -13.99
N PRO A 55 13.10 -5.63 -14.04
CA PRO A 55 13.94 -4.76 -14.85
C PRO A 55 13.55 -4.81 -16.32
N THR A 56 13.61 -3.66 -16.98
CA THR A 56 13.40 -3.53 -18.43
C THR A 56 14.62 -2.84 -19.04
N ASP A 57 14.98 -3.22 -20.25
CA ASP A 57 16.11 -2.62 -20.99
C ASP A 57 15.70 -1.33 -21.74
N CYS A 58 14.43 -0.94 -21.66
CA CYS A 58 13.91 0.28 -22.28
C CYS A 58 14.59 1.53 -21.69
N GLY A 59 15.36 2.24 -22.50
CA GLY A 59 16.01 3.50 -22.13
C GLY A 59 17.40 3.35 -21.51
N VAL A 60 17.92 2.13 -21.39
CA VAL A 60 19.28 1.88 -20.89
C VAL A 60 20.29 2.12 -22.02
N SER A 61 21.08 3.18 -21.91
CA SER A 61 22.25 3.40 -22.78
C SER A 61 23.40 2.48 -22.31
N ALA A 62 24.12 1.85 -23.23
CA ALA A 62 25.26 1.01 -22.89
C ALA A 62 26.29 1.80 -22.06
N GLY A 63 26.49 1.40 -20.79
CA GLY A 63 27.45 2.00 -19.86
C GLY A 63 26.89 2.99 -18.82
N GLY A 64 25.59 3.24 -18.80
CA GLY A 64 24.92 4.08 -17.78
C GLY A 64 24.43 3.30 -16.55
N VAL A 65 24.21 4.00 -15.43
CA VAL A 65 23.56 3.41 -14.24
C VAL A 65 22.12 3.04 -14.60
N GLN A 66 21.74 1.78 -14.37
CA GLN A 66 20.37 1.32 -14.58
C GLN A 66 19.48 1.84 -13.43
N VAL A 67 18.79 2.95 -13.68
CA VAL A 67 17.85 3.55 -12.73
C VAL A 67 16.43 3.21 -13.19
N PHE A 68 15.65 2.55 -12.34
CA PHE A 68 14.21 2.45 -12.57
C PHE A 68 13.56 3.74 -12.05
N GLN A 69 12.64 4.30 -12.82
CA GLN A 69 11.91 5.51 -12.46
C GLN A 69 10.43 5.20 -12.32
N ILE A 70 9.85 5.64 -11.19
CA ILE A 70 8.41 5.58 -10.95
C ILE A 70 7.88 7.01 -10.97
N HIS A 71 6.95 7.28 -11.88
CA HIS A 71 6.28 8.56 -11.95
C HIS A 71 4.96 8.53 -11.16
N GLY A 72 4.67 9.59 -10.42
CA GLY A 72 3.44 9.74 -9.63
C GLY A 72 3.63 9.47 -8.13
N ALA A 73 2.56 9.04 -7.46
CA ALA A 73 2.56 8.77 -6.02
C ALA A 73 2.24 7.29 -5.75
N LEU A 74 3.00 6.69 -4.82
CA LEU A 74 2.70 5.35 -4.30
C LEU A 74 1.67 5.44 -3.18
N TYR A 75 0.68 4.56 -3.19
CA TYR A 75 -0.32 4.46 -2.14
C TYR A 75 -0.70 3.01 -1.88
N HIS A 76 -0.94 2.69 -0.61
CA HIS A 76 -1.46 1.37 -0.21
C HIS A 76 -2.96 1.29 -0.50
N LEU A 77 -3.35 0.28 -1.27
CA LEU A 77 -4.76 -0.05 -1.48
C LEU A 77 -5.21 -0.98 -0.35
N TYR A 78 -5.92 -0.41 0.62
CA TYR A 78 -6.59 -1.20 1.65
C TYR A 78 -7.92 -1.73 1.09
N PHE A 79 -8.01 -3.04 0.91
CA PHE A 79 -9.25 -3.71 0.52
C PHE A 79 -9.83 -4.45 1.71
N TYR A 80 -11.10 -4.17 2.04
CA TYR A 80 -11.84 -4.92 3.07
C TYR A 80 -12.05 -6.39 2.70
N ASN A 81 -11.97 -6.72 1.41
CA ASN A 81 -11.93 -8.08 0.91
C ASN A 81 -10.59 -8.34 0.23
N PRO A 82 -9.71 -9.18 0.80
CA PRO A 82 -8.43 -9.51 0.19
C PRO A 82 -8.56 -10.20 -1.18
N GLN A 83 -9.67 -10.90 -1.44
CA GLN A 83 -9.92 -11.52 -2.76
C GLN A 83 -10.02 -10.45 -3.86
N TYR A 84 -10.70 -9.32 -3.57
CA TYR A 84 -10.79 -8.22 -4.52
C TYR A 84 -9.42 -7.63 -4.86
N ALA A 85 -8.49 -7.59 -3.89
CA ALA A 85 -7.13 -7.13 -4.13
C ALA A 85 -6.40 -8.02 -5.15
N VAL A 86 -6.55 -9.34 -4.97
CA VAL A 86 -5.99 -10.35 -5.87
C VAL A 86 -6.61 -10.22 -7.25
N ASP A 87 -7.93 -10.14 -7.34
CA ASP A 87 -8.66 -10.03 -8.61
C ASP A 87 -8.28 -8.74 -9.36
N ALA A 88 -8.22 -7.61 -8.65
CA ALA A 88 -7.81 -6.32 -9.20
C ALA A 88 -6.35 -6.31 -9.69
N ARG A 89 -5.44 -7.03 -8.99
CA ARG A 89 -4.06 -7.22 -9.43
C ARG A 89 -4.01 -8.06 -10.70
N VAL A 90 -4.72 -9.18 -10.73
CA VAL A 90 -4.80 -10.08 -11.89
C VAL A 90 -5.32 -9.34 -13.12
N GLN A 91 -6.35 -8.50 -12.95
CA GLN A 91 -6.94 -7.74 -14.05
C GLN A 91 -6.04 -6.60 -14.55
N ARG A 92 -5.39 -5.85 -13.65
CA ARG A 92 -4.64 -4.63 -14.01
C ARG A 92 -3.17 -4.88 -14.31
N ASN A 93 -2.59 -5.94 -13.76
CA ASN A 93 -1.19 -6.30 -13.92
C ASN A 93 -1.03 -7.81 -14.18
N PRO A 94 -1.65 -8.34 -15.25
CA PRO A 94 -1.61 -9.78 -15.55
C PRO A 94 -0.18 -10.31 -15.72
N GLN A 95 0.75 -9.46 -16.18
CA GLN A 95 2.17 -9.75 -16.35
C GLN A 95 2.95 -9.97 -15.04
N LEU A 96 2.35 -9.66 -13.88
CA LEU A 96 2.96 -9.82 -12.55
C LEU A 96 2.39 -11.04 -11.79
N ASN A 97 1.60 -11.90 -12.44
CA ASN A 97 1.17 -13.16 -11.87
C ASN A 97 2.33 -14.17 -11.97
N LEU A 98 2.89 -14.54 -10.81
CA LEU A 98 3.78 -15.70 -10.65
C LEU A 98 3.01 -16.99 -10.92
#